data_AF-A0A9X2EZQ7-F1
#
_entry.id   AF-A0A9X2EZQ7-F1
#
_cell.length_a   1.000
_cell.length_b   1.000
_cell.length_c   1.000
_cell.angle_alpha   90.00
_cell.angle_beta   90.00
_cell.angle_gamma   90.00
#
_symmetry.space_group_name_H-M   'P 1'
#
loop_
_entity.id
_entity.type
_entity.pdbx_description
1 polymer ?
#
loop_
_entity_poly.entity_id
_entity_poly.type
_entity_poly.pdbx_seq_one_letter_code
_entity_poly.pdbx_strand_id
1 'polypeptide(L)'
;MLQLCASYGFVPQVVHESKNVSSILQLINDGLGASILPTSFVKNNLKEELGFLELTSSNQSPQESPSVISEKAIDFLKKRS
;
A
#
# COMPACT_ATOMS: atom_id res chain seq x y z
N MET A 1 -12.15 1.73 -1.59
CA MET A 1 -10.88 1.24 -2.18
C MET A 1 -10.61 1.88 -3.53
N LEU A 2 -11.47 1.70 -4.55
CA LEU A 2 -11.22 2.23 -5.91
C LEU A 2 -10.92 3.74 -5.96
N GLN A 3 -11.69 4.56 -5.24
CA GLN A 3 -11.44 6.00 -5.15
C GLN A 3 -10.11 6.34 -4.47
N LEU A 4 -9.71 5.55 -3.45
CA LEU A 4 -8.42 5.70 -2.78
C LEU A 4 -7.28 5.36 -3.73
N CYS A 5 -7.34 4.22 -4.40
CA CYS A 5 -6.32 3.84 -5.38
C CYS A 5 -6.20 4.89 -6.49
N ALA A 6 -7.33 5.38 -7.00
CA ALA A 6 -7.38 6.43 -8.00
C ALA A 6 -6.74 7.75 -7.52
N SER A 7 -6.94 8.14 -6.24
CA SER A 7 -6.28 9.34 -5.69
C SER A 7 -4.76 9.21 -5.60
N TYR A 8 -4.23 7.99 -5.60
CA TYR A 8 -2.80 7.69 -5.66
C TYR A 8 -2.30 7.36 -7.08
N GLY A 9 -3.13 7.54 -8.11
CA GLY A 9 -2.71 7.38 -9.51
C GLY A 9 -2.58 5.93 -9.99
N PHE A 10 -3.14 4.95 -9.28
CA PHE A 10 -3.15 3.55 -9.70
C PHE A 10 -4.56 2.94 -9.72
N VAL A 11 -4.77 1.97 -10.61
CA VAL A 11 -6.01 1.20 -10.69
C VAL A 11 -5.70 -0.21 -10.21
N PRO A 12 -6.34 -0.71 -9.15
CA PRO A 12 -6.06 -2.06 -8.66
C PRO A 12 -6.65 -3.08 -9.63
N GLN A 13 -5.96 -4.20 -9.81
CA GLN A 13 -6.55 -5.35 -10.49
C GLN A 13 -7.51 -6.05 -9.52
N VAL A 14 -8.80 -5.83 -9.69
CA VAL A 14 -9.83 -6.43 -8.83
C VAL A 14 -10.07 -7.87 -9.26
N VAL A 15 -9.64 -8.83 -8.44
CA VAL A 15 -9.82 -10.27 -8.67
C VAL A 15 -11.14 -10.78 -8.08
N HIS A 16 -11.58 -10.24 -6.94
CA HIS A 16 -12.83 -10.61 -6.29
C HIS A 16 -13.39 -9.47 -5.43
N GLU A 17 -14.72 -9.37 -5.33
CA GLU A 17 -15.41 -8.42 -4.44
C GLU A 17 -16.25 -9.19 -3.41
N SER A 18 -15.91 -9.02 -2.13
CA SER A 18 -16.70 -9.56 -1.01
C SER A 18 -16.99 -8.46 0.01
N LYS A 19 -18.17 -8.53 0.63
CA LYS A 19 -18.61 -7.60 1.68
C LYS A 19 -18.41 -8.16 3.09
N ASN A 20 -17.94 -9.41 3.21
CA ASN A 20 -17.74 -10.09 4.48
C ASN A 20 -16.26 -10.20 4.79
N VAL A 21 -15.82 -9.66 5.92
CA VAL A 21 -14.41 -9.66 6.32
C VAL A 21 -13.86 -11.06 6.53
N SER A 22 -14.64 -11.99 7.06
CA SER A 22 -14.20 -13.39 7.21
C SER A 22 -13.88 -14.01 5.84
N SER A 23 -14.76 -13.80 4.86
CA SER A 23 -14.54 -14.27 3.49
C SER A 23 -13.34 -13.58 2.84
N ILE A 24 -13.14 -12.27 3.05
CA ILE A 24 -11.96 -11.55 2.55
C ILE A 24 -10.68 -12.15 3.12
N LEU A 25 -10.63 -12.39 4.44
CA LEU A 25 -9.45 -12.97 5.10
C LEU A 25 -9.16 -14.39 4.61
N GLN A 26 -10.19 -15.21 4.37
CA GLN A 26 -10.03 -16.55 3.78
C GLN A 26 -9.40 -16.47 2.38
N LEU A 27 -9.91 -15.60 1.51
CA LEU A 27 -9.36 -15.46 0.15
C LEU A 27 -7.90 -15.00 0.15
N ILE A 28 -7.53 -14.12 1.08
CA ILE A 28 -6.12 -13.71 1.26
C ILE A 28 -5.29 -14.90 1.73
N ASN A 29 -5.79 -15.67 2.71
CA ASN A 29 -5.11 -16.87 3.22
C ASN A 29 -4.89 -17.92 2.12
N ASP A 30 -5.86 -18.04 1.20
CA ASP A 30 -5.81 -18.94 0.05
C ASP A 30 -4.94 -18.41 -1.11
N GLY A 31 -4.31 -17.24 -0.93
CA GLY A 31 -3.33 -16.68 -1.88
C GLY A 31 -3.94 -15.85 -3.01
N LEU A 32 -5.20 -15.42 -2.92
CA LEU A 32 -5.85 -14.63 -3.98
C LEU A 32 -5.37 -13.16 -4.04
N GLY A 33 -4.51 -12.73 -3.11
CA GLY A 33 -3.86 -11.43 -3.16
C GLY A 33 -3.93 -10.66 -1.84
N ALA A 34 -4.22 -9.37 -1.91
CA ALA A 34 -4.25 -8.46 -0.76
C ALA A 34 -5.55 -7.63 -0.72
N SER A 35 -5.93 -7.15 0.47
CA SER A 35 -7.08 -6.27 0.66
C SER A 35 -6.74 -5.11 1.59
N ILE A 36 -7.40 -3.97 1.38
CA ILE A 36 -7.37 -2.83 2.30
C ILE A 36 -8.59 -2.93 3.22
N LEU A 37 -8.34 -3.02 4.53
CA LEU A 37 -9.38 -3.12 5.55
C LEU A 37 -9.18 -2.05 6.63
N PRO A 38 -10.25 -1.58 7.28
CA PRO A 38 -10.13 -0.80 8.51
C PRO A 38 -9.33 -1.54 9.59
N THR A 39 -8.47 -0.82 10.31
CA THR A 39 -7.59 -1.37 11.36
C THR A 39 -8.34 -2.09 12.48
N SER A 40 -9.61 -1.75 12.71
CA SER A 40 -10.49 -2.42 13.66
C SER A 40 -10.70 -3.91 13.36
N PHE A 41 -10.61 -4.34 12.09
CA PHE A 41 -10.81 -5.73 11.71
C PHE A 41 -9.62 -6.63 12.03
N VAL A 42 -8.41 -6.05 12.03
CA VAL A 42 -7.15 -6.76 12.29
C VAL A 42 -7.03 -7.12 13.76
N LYS A 43 -7.37 -6.18 14.66
CA LYS A 43 -7.19 -6.33 16.12
C LYS A 43 -7.90 -7.55 16.73
N ASN A 44 -8.98 -8.02 16.09
CA ASN A 44 -9.80 -9.11 16.61
C ASN A 44 -9.63 -10.44 15.83
N ASN A 45 -8.88 -10.44 14.72
CA ASN A 45 -8.78 -11.58 13.81
C ASN A 45 -7.32 -11.84 13.38
N LEU A 46 -6.36 -11.62 14.27
CA LEU A 46 -4.95 -11.91 14.02
C LEU A 46 -4.78 -13.43 13.82
N LYS A 47 -4.70 -13.86 12.56
CA LYS A 47 -4.15 -15.16 12.20
C LYS A 47 -2.66 -14.98 12.00
N GLU A 48 -1.83 -15.84 12.59
CA GLU A 48 -0.36 -15.78 12.47
C GLU A 48 0.13 -15.83 11.01
N GLU A 49 -0.66 -16.41 10.11
CA GLU A 49 -0.34 -16.58 8.70
C GLU A 49 -0.54 -15.30 7.85
N LEU A 50 -1.22 -14.28 8.39
CA LEU A 50 -1.50 -13.05 7.65
C LEU A 50 -0.57 -11.91 8.07
N GLY A 51 0.13 -11.36 7.08
CA GLY A 51 0.89 -10.12 7.26
C GLY A 51 -0.03 -8.89 7.26
N PHE A 52 0.23 -7.95 8.17
CA PHE A 52 -0.53 -6.70 8.26
C PHE A 52 0.41 -5.51 8.06
N LEU A 53 0.06 -4.63 7.13
CA LEU A 53 0.73 -3.35 6.91
C LEU A 53 -0.25 -2.21 7.19
N GLU A 54 0.01 -1.45 8.23
CA GLU A 54 -0.80 -0.28 8.57
C GLU A 54 -0.49 0.89 7.63
N LEU A 55 -1.54 1.47 7.03
CA LEU A 55 -1.44 2.66 6.19
C LEU A 55 -1.53 3.91 7.07
N THR A 56 -0.40 4.51 7.39
CA THR A 56 -0.32 5.78 8.13
C THR A 56 -0.09 6.98 7.21
N SER A 57 -0.49 8.17 7.65
CA SER A 57 -0.26 9.43 6.92
C SER A 57 1.22 9.80 6.77
N SER A 58 2.11 9.22 7.59
CA SER A 58 3.56 9.37 7.47
C SER A 58 4.17 8.68 6.24
N ASN A 59 3.42 7.79 5.59
CA ASN A 59 3.81 7.14 4.33
C ASN A 59 3.31 7.92 3.09
N GLN A 60 2.67 9.07 3.30
CA GLN A 60 1.98 9.84 2.25
C GLN A 60 2.78 11.02 1.70
N SER A 61 4.04 11.20 2.10
CA SER A 61 4.89 12.20 1.48
C SER A 61 5.57 11.59 0.25
N PRO A 62 5.32 12.09 -0.98
CA PRO A 62 6.48 12.34 -1.82
C PRO A 62 7.39 13.22 -0.96
N GLN A 63 8.59 12.76 -0.62
CA GLN A 63 9.57 13.70 -0.07
C GLN A 63 9.84 14.74 -1.16
N GLU A 64 9.09 15.84 -1.12
CA GLU A 64 9.24 17.00 -2.02
C GLU A 64 10.51 17.80 -1.69
N SER A 65 11.20 17.49 -0.59
CA SER A 65 12.59 17.88 -0.42
C SER A 65 13.50 16.83 -1.05
N PRO A 66 14.31 17.19 -2.06
CA PRO A 66 15.31 16.28 -2.56
C PRO A 66 16.22 15.90 -1.40
N SER A 67 16.33 14.61 -1.12
CA SER A 67 17.31 14.12 -0.16
C SER A 67 18.72 14.56 -0.61
N VAL A 68 19.67 14.68 0.32
CA VAL A 68 21.08 14.96 0.00
C VAL A 68 21.63 13.98 -1.07
N ILE A 69 21.08 12.76 -1.11
CA ILE A 69 21.42 11.75 -2.12
C ILE A 69 20.85 12.12 -3.49
N SER A 70 19.59 12.58 -3.54
CA SER A 70 18.93 13.03 -4.77
C SER A 70 19.61 14.28 -5.35
N GLU A 71 20.00 15.25 -4.52
CA GLU A 71 20.73 16.44 -4.97
C GLU A 71 22.09 16.06 -5.59
N LYS A 72 22.86 15.19 -4.92
CA LYS A 72 24.15 14.72 -5.44
C LYS A 72 24.01 13.92 -6.74
N ALA A 73 22.95 13.13 -6.88
CA ALA A 73 22.68 12.38 -8.10
C ALA A 73 22.33 13.33 -9.28
N ILE A 74 21.52 14.37 -9.03
CA ILE A 74 21.18 15.39 -10.04
C ILE A 74 22.43 16.16 -10.48
N ASP A 75 23.28 16.57 -9.55
CA ASP A 75 24.53 17.28 -9.84
C ASP A 75 25.51 16.43 -10.66
N PHE A 76 25.61 15.14 -10.35
CA PHE A 76 26.42 14.20 -11.11
C PHE A 76 25.97 14.10 -12.58
N LEU A 77 24.66 14.06 -12.82
CA LEU A 77 24.09 13.97 -14.16
C LEU A 77 24.29 15.26 -14.96
N LYS A 78 24.15 16.43 -14.33
CA LYS A 78 24.37 17.75 -14.97
C LYS A 78 25.83 18.00 -15.35
N LYS A 79 26.79 17.45 -14.60
CA LYS A 79 28.23 17.58 -14.90
C LYS A 79 28.69 16.81 -16.15
N ARG A 80 27.82 15.98 -16.73
CA ARG A 80 28.16 15.08 -17.84
C ARG A 80 27.57 15.51 -19.19
N SER A 81 26.89 16.66 -19.26
CA SER A 81 26.52 17.36 -20.52
C SER A 81 27.42 18.57 -20.74
#